data_AF-A0A7G8VTL5-F1
#
_entry.id   AF-A0A7G8VTL5-F1
#
_cell.length_a   1.000
_cell.length_b   1.000
_cell.length_c   1.000
_cell.angle_alpha   90.00
_cell.angle_beta   90.00
_cell.angle_gamma   90.00
#
_symmetry.space_group_name_H-M   'P 1'
#
loop_
_entity.id
_entity.type
_entity.pdbx_description
1 polymer ?
#
loop_
_entity_poly.entity_id
_entity_poly.type
_entity_poly.pdbx_seq_one_letter_code
_entity_poly.pdbx_strand_id
1 'polypeptide(L)' 'MEEIRCGACRRKLGMGQFTCLLIKCPRCGAMNTLRAASPTPERQERLSTERVPHAIVTNHPLAGRQAPPG' A
#
# COMPACT_ATOMS: atom_id res chain seq x y z
N MET A 1 -3.63 -11.35 22.32
CA MET A 1 -2.43 -10.61 22.80
C MET A 1 -1.33 -10.83 21.78
N GLU A 2 -0.70 -9.77 21.28
CA GLU A 2 0.24 -9.84 20.16
C GLU A 2 1.69 -9.92 20.64
N GLU A 3 2.56 -10.54 19.84
CA GLU A 3 3.99 -10.52 20.08
C GLU A 3 4.60 -9.21 19.58
N ILE A 4 5.26 -8.50 20.49
CA ILE A 4 5.94 -7.24 20.18
C ILE A 4 7.40 -7.56 19.95
N ARG A 5 7.92 -7.25 18.75
CA ARG A 5 9.31 -7.49 18.38
C ARG A 5 10.04 -6.18 18.10
N CYS A 6 11.33 -6.15 18.38
CA CYS A 6 12.16 -5.00 18.08
C CYS A 6 12.36 -4.86 16.56
N GLY A 7 12.08 -3.70 15.98
CA GLY A 7 12.31 -3.42 14.55
C GLY A 7 13.77 -3.49 14.11
N ALA A 8 14.73 -3.33 15.04
CA ALA A 8 16.16 -3.39 14.74
C ALA A 8 16.74 -4.81 14.88
N CYS A 9 16.69 -5.40 16.08
CA CYS A 9 17.29 -6.71 16.33
C CYS A 9 16.33 -7.90 16.13
N ARG A 10 15.06 -7.64 15.82
CA ARG A 10 13.98 -8.64 15.65
C ARG A 10 13.72 -9.54 16.85
N ARG A 11 14.34 -9.28 18.01
CA ARG A 11 14.12 -10.07 19.21
C ARG A 11 12.84 -9.63 19.94
N LYS A 12 12.15 -10.56 20.61
CA LYS A 12 10.86 -10.37 21.32
C LYS A 12 10.96 -9.39 22.50
N LEU A 13 10.35 -8.22 22.40
CA LEU A 13 10.30 -7.22 23.48
C LEU A 13 9.28 -7.58 24.56
N GLY A 14 8.18 -8.20 24.19
CA GLY A 14 7.12 -8.60 25.10
C GLY A 14 5.89 -9.14 24.37
N MET A 15 4.80 -9.32 25.10
CA MET A 15 3.48 -9.58 24.55
C MET A 15 2.51 -8.58 25.18
N GLY A 16 1.56 -8.08 24.39
CA GLY A 16 0.67 -7.02 24.84
C GLY A 16 -0.53 -6.79 23.91
N GLN A 17 -1.49 -6.03 24.40
CA GLN A 17 -2.42 -5.28 23.55
C GLN A 17 -2.02 -3.82 23.66
N PHE A 18 -1.87 -3.12 22.55
CA PHE A 18 -1.41 -1.74 22.53
C PHE A 18 -2.03 -1.01 21.35
N THR A 19 -2.37 0.27 21.49
CA THR A 19 -2.72 1.11 20.34
C THR A 19 -1.47 1.78 19.77
N CYS A 20 -0.61 2.26 20.67
CA CYS A 20 0.70 2.85 20.37
C CYS A 20 1.66 2.48 21.50
N LEU A 21 2.91 2.18 21.17
CA LEU A 21 3.96 1.84 22.14
C LEU A 21 5.27 2.52 21.76
N LEU A 22 5.85 3.26 22.70
CA LEU A 22 7.22 3.78 22.63
C LEU A 22 8.05 3.06 23.68
N ILE A 23 9.05 2.30 23.26
CA ILE A 23 9.88 1.51 24.18
C ILE A 23 11.32 1.38 23.68
N LYS A 24 12.27 1.52 24.59
CA LYS A 24 13.68 1.21 24.31
C LYS A 24 13.90 -0.30 24.34
N CYS A 25 14.56 -0.83 23.32
CA CYS A 25 15.00 -2.22 23.35
C CYS A 25 16.15 -2.39 24.37
N PRO A 26 16.00 -3.21 25.42
CA PRO A 26 17.06 -3.41 26.41
C PRO A 26 18.27 -4.18 25.85
N ARG A 27 18.14 -4.78 24.65
CA ARG A 27 19.19 -5.60 24.05
C ARG A 27 20.04 -4.87 23.03
N CYS A 28 19.47 -3.97 22.22
CA CYS A 28 20.21 -3.23 21.20
C CYS A 28 20.13 -1.71 21.35
N GLY A 29 19.41 -1.20 22.35
CA GLY A 29 19.30 0.22 22.63
C GLY A 29 18.36 1.02 21.70
N ALA A 30 17.86 0.41 20.61
CA ALA A 30 16.98 1.09 19.66
C ALA A 30 15.67 1.55 20.30
N MET A 31 15.25 2.78 20.01
CA MET A 31 13.91 3.28 20.34
C MET A 31 12.89 2.70 19.33
N ASN A 32 11.92 1.94 19.82
CA ASN A 32 10.84 1.40 18.99
C ASN A 32 9.58 2.23 19.15
N THR A 33 9.01 2.65 18.02
CA THR A 33 7.69 3.30 17.93
C THR A 33 6.77 2.37 17.15
N LEU A 34 5.83 1.74 17.85
CA LEU A 34 4.95 0.71 17.30
C LEU A 34 3.50 1.17 17.36
N ARG A 35 2.72 0.84 16.34
CA ARG A 35 1.26 1.04 16.29
C ARG A 35 0.61 -0.32 16.06
N ALA A 36 -0.51 -0.58 16.72
CA ALA A 36 -1.30 -1.75 16.38
C ALA A 36 -1.78 -1.66 14.93
N ALA A 37 -1.94 -2.82 14.30
CA ALA A 37 -2.69 -2.88 13.05
C ALA A 37 -4.09 -2.35 13.34
N SER A 38 -4.49 -1.28 12.67
CA SER A 38 -5.89 -0.86 12.67
C SER A 38 -6.72 -2.01 12.09
N PRO A 39 -7.94 -2.27 12.61
CA PRO A 39 -8.86 -3.15 11.91
C PRO A 39 -8.95 -2.65 10.46
N THR A 40 -8.88 -3.59 9.51
CA THR A 40 -9.00 -3.26 8.08
C THR A 40 -10.22 -2.37 7.92
N PRO A 41 -10.10 -1.16 7.36
CA PRO A 41 -11.28 -0.35 7.12
C PRO A 41 -12.24 -1.19 6.28
N GLU A 42 -13.50 -1.30 6.70
CA GLU A 42 -14.57 -1.76 5.82
C GLU A 42 -14.49 -0.87 4.59
N ARG A 43 -13.92 -1.42 3.52
CA ARG A 43 -13.83 -0.76 2.23
C ARG A 43 -15.27 -0.48 1.84
N GLN A 44 -15.74 0.76 2.03
CA GLN A 44 -16.94 1.24 1.39
C GLN A 44 -16.77 0.92 -0.10
N GLU A 45 -17.52 -0.07 -0.56
CA GLU A 45 -17.65 -0.39 -1.96
C GLU A 45 -17.96 0.95 -2.64
N ARG A 46 -17.04 1.44 -3.48
CA ARG A 46 -17.36 2.54 -4.36
C ARG A 46 -18.59 2.06 -5.12
N LEU A 47 -19.73 2.67 -4.83
CA LEU A 47 -20.97 2.53 -5.59
C LEU A 47 -20.56 2.44 -7.05
N SER A 48 -20.75 1.26 -7.63
CA SER A 48 -20.45 0.97 -9.02
C SER A 48 -21.35 1.85 -9.87
N THR A 49 -20.90 3.06 -10.19
CA THR A 49 -21.42 3.80 -11.32
C THR A 49 -21.05 2.95 -12.53
N GLU A 50 -22.04 2.23 -13.04
CA GLU A 50 -22.02 1.58 -14.34
C GLU A 50 -21.34 2.49 -15.36
N ARG A 51 -20.10 2.15 -15.73
CA ARG A 51 -19.49 2.73 -16.92
C ARG A 51 -19.84 1.81 -18.07
N VAL A 52 -20.94 2.20 -18.71
CA VAL A 52 -21.30 1.90 -20.10
C VAL A 52 -20.05 1.61 -20.95
N PRO A 53 -19.99 0.50 -21.70
CA PRO A 53 -18.84 0.21 -22.55
C PRO A 53 -18.84 1.17 -23.73
N HIS A 54 -18.11 2.28 -23.62
CA HIS A 54 -17.78 3.10 -24.80
C HIS A 54 -16.65 2.39 -25.52
N ALA A 55 -17.03 1.60 -26.53
CA ALA A 55 -16.13 1.08 -27.53
C ALA A 55 -15.35 2.25 -28.15
N ILE A 56 -14.12 2.48 -27.71
CA ILE A 56 -13.18 3.27 -28.50
C ILE A 56 -12.71 2.35 -29.61
N VAL A 57 -13.52 2.33 -30.67
CA VAL A 57 -13.14 1.86 -31.99
C VAL A 57 -11.99 2.76 -32.45
N THR A 58 -10.75 2.34 -32.24
CA THR A 58 -9.61 2.92 -32.96
C THR A 58 -9.64 2.40 -34.40
N ASN A 59 -10.51 2.99 -35.22
CA ASN A 59 -10.28 3.07 -36.65
C ASN A 59 -9.40 4.30 -36.87
N HIS A 60 -8.17 4.12 -37.37
CA HIS A 60 -7.72 4.81 -38.59
C HIS A 60 -6.31 4.36 -38.97
N PRO A 61 -6.01 4.27 -40.29
CA PRO A 61 -5.24 3.20 -40.89
C PRO A 61 -3.78 3.61 -41.18
N LEU A 62 -2.86 2.63 -41.14
CA LEU A 62 -1.48 2.81 -41.59
C LEU A 62 -1.43 2.88 -43.13
N ALA A 63 -1.47 4.09 -43.68
CA ALA A 63 -1.05 4.42 -45.05
C ALA A 63 -0.26 5.74 -44.93
N GLY A 64 0.94 5.95 -45.46
CA GLY A 64 1.64 5.37 -46.59
C GLY A 64 2.36 6.56 -47.25
N ARG A 65 3.67 6.72 -46.98
CA ARG A 65 4.70 7.56 -47.65
C ARG A 65 4.23 8.75 -48.53
N GLN A 66 4.52 9.98 -48.10
CA GLN A 66 4.67 11.16 -48.96
C GLN A 66 6.13 11.62 -48.95
N ALA A 67 6.73 11.77 -50.15
CA ALA A 67 7.98 12.48 -50.35
C ALA A 67 7.69 13.97 -50.58
N PRO A 68 8.53 14.91 -50.09
CA PRO A 68 8.38 16.34 -50.37
C PRO A 68 8.89 16.68 -51.79
N PRO A 69 8.34 17.73 -52.45
CA PRO A 69 8.90 18.25 -53.69
C PRO A 69 10.09 19.17 -53.38
N GLY A 70 11.21 18.97 -54.08
CA GLY A 70 12.42 19.80 -53.98
C GLY A 70 13.61 19.11 -54.61
#